data_AF-A0A151MC18-F1
#
_entry.id   AF-A0A151MC18-F1
#
_cell.length_a   1.000
_cell.length_b   1.000
_cell.length_c   1.000
_cell.angle_alpha   90.00
_cell.angle_beta   90.00
_cell.angle_gamma   90.00
#
_symmetry.space_group_name_H-M   'P 1'
#
loop_
_entity.id
_entity.type
_entity.pdbx_description
1 polymer ?
#
loop_
_entity_poly.entity_id
_entity_poly.type
_entity_poly.pdbx_seq_one_letter_code
_entity_poly.pdbx_strand_id
1 'polypeptide(L)'
;MLRTAGLAREVLDRARRRRVNWPQPREEDSESLSAAFASVVEFMNQTTKECEKYYSSVPACRCRENEIKHVCRYHNRQAAENLLKALEKEKNKTSPVSSPAATPQQHGREASKDIYIEVAPGTYSVTATSEDMVKQTHVVDITAGQSIDLTFSL
;
A
#
# COMPACT_ATOMS: atom_id res chain seq x y z
N MET A 1 15.71 -61.00 -21.82
CA MET A 1 15.51 -59.55 -21.58
C MET A 1 15.71 -58.75 -22.88
N LEU A 2 14.79 -58.85 -23.86
CA LEU A 2 14.98 -58.20 -25.19
C LEU A 2 13.75 -57.42 -25.69
N ARG A 3 12.74 -57.17 -24.85
CA ARG A 3 11.49 -56.49 -25.25
C ARG A 3 11.54 -54.95 -25.08
N THR A 4 12.38 -54.45 -24.17
CA THR A 4 12.42 -53.02 -23.82
C THR A 4 13.23 -52.17 -24.81
N ALA A 5 14.29 -52.75 -25.42
CA ALA A 5 15.16 -52.04 -26.36
C ALA A 5 14.44 -51.64 -27.66
N GLY A 6 13.55 -52.51 -28.18
CA GLY A 6 12.75 -52.21 -29.38
C GLY A 6 11.75 -51.08 -29.14
N LEU A 7 11.08 -51.09 -27.99
CA LEU A 7 10.13 -50.05 -27.59
C LEU A 7 10.83 -48.69 -27.43
N ALA A 8 12.02 -48.66 -26.82
CA ALA A 8 12.81 -47.45 -26.67
C ALA A 8 13.22 -46.85 -28.03
N ARG A 9 13.62 -47.70 -28.98
CA ARG A 9 13.97 -47.28 -30.35
C ARG A 9 12.77 -46.66 -31.07
N GLU A 10 11.60 -47.28 -30.94
CA GLU A 10 10.37 -46.81 -31.57
C GLU A 10 9.90 -45.46 -31.00
N VAL A 11 10.02 -45.27 -29.69
CA VAL A 11 9.73 -43.99 -29.01
C VAL A 11 10.68 -42.90 -29.52
N LEU A 12 11.98 -43.18 -29.65
CA LEU A 12 12.95 -42.23 -30.18
C LEU A 12 12.66 -41.86 -31.64
N ASP A 13 12.34 -42.83 -32.49
CA ASP A 13 11.99 -42.56 -33.88
C ASP A 13 10.68 -41.78 -34.02
N ARG A 14 9.70 -42.06 -33.15
CA ARG A 14 8.44 -41.30 -33.08
C ARG A 14 8.69 -39.86 -32.63
N ALA A 15 9.55 -39.65 -31.63
CA ALA A 15 9.94 -38.31 -31.19
C ALA A 15 10.70 -37.55 -32.28
N ARG A 16 11.62 -38.23 -33.00
CA ARG A 16 12.36 -37.64 -34.12
C ARG A 16 11.45 -37.19 -35.26
N ARG A 17 10.43 -37.99 -35.60
CA ARG A 17 9.41 -37.62 -36.61
C ARG A 17 8.51 -36.46 -36.16
N ARG A 18 8.34 -36.27 -34.85
CA ARG A 18 7.55 -35.17 -34.26
C ARG A 18 8.42 -33.99 -33.86
N ARG A 19 9.70 -33.96 -34.24
CA ARG A 19 10.58 -32.84 -33.94
C ARG A 19 10.04 -31.60 -34.65
N VAL A 20 9.52 -30.68 -33.86
CA VAL A 20 9.19 -29.33 -34.34
C VAL A 20 10.50 -28.61 -34.58
N ASN A 21 10.72 -28.16 -35.82
CA ASN A 21 11.81 -27.25 -36.11
C ASN A 21 11.37 -25.86 -35.66
N TRP A 22 11.73 -25.50 -34.43
CA TRP A 22 11.54 -24.13 -33.95
C TRP A 22 12.35 -23.18 -34.83
N PRO A 23 11.87 -21.99 -35.16
CA PRO A 23 12.74 -20.98 -35.76
C PRO A 23 13.98 -20.86 -34.87
N GLN A 24 15.18 -20.94 -35.47
CA GLN A 24 16.40 -20.65 -34.73
C GLN A 24 16.22 -19.24 -34.14
N PRO A 25 16.50 -19.03 -32.83
CA PRO A 25 16.44 -17.70 -32.26
C PRO A 25 17.30 -16.82 -33.15
N ARG A 26 16.67 -15.87 -33.86
CA ARG A 26 17.43 -14.76 -34.39
C ARG A 26 18.01 -14.08 -33.16
N GLU A 27 19.27 -13.69 -33.22
CA GLU A 27 19.75 -12.67 -32.30
C GLU A 27 18.94 -11.41 -32.61
N GLU A 28 17.74 -11.33 -32.03
CA GLU A 28 17.01 -10.07 -31.93
C GLU A 28 17.91 -9.17 -31.09
N ASP A 29 18.19 -7.97 -31.62
CA ASP A 29 19.02 -6.98 -30.93
C ASP A 29 18.52 -6.86 -29.49
N SER A 30 19.25 -7.46 -28.54
CA SER A 30 18.89 -7.41 -27.12
C SER A 30 18.82 -5.95 -26.63
N GLU A 31 19.51 -5.06 -27.33
CA GLU A 31 19.46 -3.61 -27.22
C GLU A 31 18.09 -3.02 -27.62
N SER A 32 17.39 -3.57 -28.61
CA SER A 32 16.04 -3.14 -29.03
C SER A 32 14.97 -3.51 -27.99
N LEU A 33 15.03 -4.73 -27.46
CA LEU A 33 14.07 -5.19 -26.44
C LEU A 33 14.25 -4.44 -25.12
N SER A 34 15.51 -4.27 -24.68
CA SER A 34 15.84 -3.50 -23.47
C SER A 34 15.46 -2.03 -23.61
N ALA A 35 15.66 -1.42 -24.79
CA ALA A 35 15.18 -0.07 -25.08
C ALA A 35 13.64 0.02 -25.00
N ALA A 36 12.91 -0.95 -25.54
CA ALA A 36 11.45 -0.97 -25.45
C ALA A 36 10.96 -1.04 -23.99
N PHE A 37 11.56 -1.91 -23.17
CA PHE A 37 11.26 -1.95 -21.74
C PHE A 37 11.62 -0.65 -21.03
N ALA A 38 12.77 -0.05 -21.35
CA ALA A 38 13.17 1.24 -20.80
C ALA A 38 12.14 2.33 -21.13
N SER A 39 11.64 2.37 -22.37
CA SER A 39 10.57 3.31 -22.76
C SER A 39 9.29 3.08 -21.98
N VAL A 40 8.85 1.83 -21.77
CA VAL A 40 7.66 1.54 -20.95
C VAL A 40 7.86 2.03 -19.51
N VAL A 41 9.02 1.75 -18.92
CA VAL A 41 9.35 2.21 -17.56
C VAL A 41 9.38 3.74 -17.48
N GLU A 42 9.91 4.41 -18.50
CA GLU A 42 9.91 5.87 -18.60
C GLU A 42 8.49 6.43 -18.66
N PHE A 43 7.61 5.86 -19.50
CA PHE A 43 6.20 6.25 -19.56
C PHE A 43 5.47 6.03 -18.24
N MET A 44 5.72 4.90 -17.55
CA MET A 44 5.15 4.63 -16.23
C MET A 44 5.62 5.65 -15.19
N ASN A 45 6.91 6.01 -15.22
CA ASN A 45 7.48 7.02 -14.33
C ASN A 45 6.86 8.41 -14.60
N GLN A 46 6.75 8.81 -15.87
CA GLN A 46 6.12 10.06 -16.24
C GLN A 46 4.65 10.12 -15.80
N THR A 47 3.90 9.03 -16.02
CA THR A 47 2.49 8.93 -15.60
C THR A 47 2.36 9.06 -14.09
N THR A 48 3.27 8.44 -13.33
CA THR A 48 3.30 8.53 -11.86
C THR A 48 3.57 9.97 -11.41
N LYS A 49 4.52 10.68 -12.03
CA LYS A 49 4.81 12.09 -11.71
C LYS A 49 3.64 13.03 -12.00
N GLU A 50 2.97 12.84 -13.14
CA GLU A 50 1.78 13.65 -13.48
C GLU A 50 0.61 13.38 -12.52
N CYS A 51 0.44 12.12 -12.10
CA CYS A 51 -0.54 11.75 -11.07
C CYS A 51 -0.25 12.47 -9.74
N GLU A 52 1.00 12.43 -9.28
CA GLU A 52 1.43 13.12 -8.05
C GLU A 52 1.18 14.62 -8.12
N LYS A 53 1.52 15.25 -9.26
CA LYS A 53 1.29 16.68 -9.49
C LYS A 53 -0.20 17.04 -9.46
N TYR A 54 -1.05 16.23 -10.09
CA TYR A 54 -2.49 16.41 -10.07
C TYR A 54 -3.03 16.38 -8.63
N TYR A 55 -2.77 15.30 -7.89
CA TYR A 55 -3.29 15.14 -6.52
C TYR A 55 -2.63 16.07 -5.50
N SER A 56 -1.45 16.63 -5.78
CA SER A 56 -0.87 17.71 -4.98
C SER A 56 -1.60 19.05 -5.15
N SER A 57 -2.27 19.25 -6.29
CA SER A 57 -2.99 20.50 -6.62
C SER A 57 -4.49 20.43 -6.35
N VAL A 58 -5.07 19.23 -6.29
CA VAL A 58 -6.51 19.01 -6.10
C VAL A 58 -6.83 18.88 -4.61
N PRO A 59 -7.80 19.65 -4.08
CA PRO A 59 -8.25 19.47 -2.71
C PRO A 59 -8.80 18.08 -2.47
N ALA A 60 -8.49 17.50 -1.32
CA ALA A 60 -8.91 16.15 -0.99
C ALA A 60 -10.43 15.93 -0.96
N CYS A 61 -11.22 16.99 -0.71
CA CYS A 61 -12.68 16.93 -0.78
C CYS A 61 -13.21 16.59 -2.19
N ARG A 62 -12.37 16.70 -3.22
CA ARG A 62 -12.69 16.31 -4.60
C ARG A 62 -12.19 14.92 -4.98
N CYS A 63 -11.46 14.24 -4.09
CA CYS A 63 -10.94 12.90 -4.32
C CYS A 63 -11.95 11.84 -3.86
N ARG A 64 -12.23 10.87 -4.72
CA ARG A 64 -13.03 9.69 -4.38
C ARG A 64 -12.21 8.71 -3.54
N GLU A 65 -12.88 7.84 -2.80
CA GLU A 65 -12.20 6.87 -1.91
C GLU A 65 -11.19 5.97 -2.65
N ASN A 66 -11.50 5.57 -3.89
CA ASN A 66 -10.58 4.77 -4.71
C ASN A 66 -9.34 5.56 -5.13
N GLU A 67 -9.46 6.87 -5.33
CA GLU A 67 -8.34 7.76 -5.66
C GLU A 67 -7.44 7.97 -4.45
N ILE A 68 -8.04 8.12 -3.26
CA ILE A 68 -7.30 8.19 -1.99
C ILE A 68 -6.50 6.89 -1.76
N LYS A 69 -7.14 5.72 -1.97
CA LYS A 69 -6.45 4.41 -1.88
C LYS A 69 -5.30 4.30 -2.88
N HIS A 70 -5.48 4.80 -4.10
CA HIS A 70 -4.43 4.86 -5.11
C HIS A 70 -3.25 5.73 -4.64
N VAL A 71 -3.52 6.97 -4.22
CA VAL A 71 -2.48 7.91 -3.77
C VAL A 71 -1.67 7.33 -2.62
N CYS A 72 -2.34 6.77 -1.60
CA CYS A 72 -1.66 6.17 -0.45
C CYS A 72 -0.82 4.93 -0.80
N ARG A 73 -1.16 4.21 -1.87
CA ARG A 73 -0.49 2.95 -2.24
C ARG A 73 0.70 3.16 -3.18
N TYR A 74 0.63 4.14 -4.06
CA TYR A 74 1.59 4.32 -5.15
C TYR A 74 2.42 5.60 -5.04
N HIS A 75 1.99 6.59 -4.25
CA HIS A 75 2.73 7.82 -4.03
C HIS A 75 3.24 7.91 -2.60
N ASN A 76 4.36 8.64 -2.43
CA ASN A 76 5.02 8.86 -1.14
C ASN A 76 4.06 9.41 -0.07
N ARG A 77 4.32 9.08 1.19
CA ARG A 77 3.71 9.58 2.42
C ARG A 77 3.41 11.09 2.38
N GLN A 78 4.28 11.92 1.81
CA GLN A 78 4.05 13.37 1.70
C GLN A 78 2.77 13.72 0.90
N ALA A 79 2.48 12.99 -0.18
CA ALA A 79 1.27 13.20 -0.98
C ALA A 79 0.02 12.74 -0.23
N ALA A 80 0.11 11.63 0.49
CA ALA A 80 -0.97 11.14 1.36
C ALA A 80 -1.26 12.10 2.53
N GLU A 81 -0.22 12.64 3.17
CA GLU A 81 -0.33 13.61 4.27
C GLU A 81 -0.93 14.94 3.81
N ASN A 82 -0.53 15.44 2.64
CA ASN A 82 -1.13 16.65 2.05
C ASN A 82 -2.64 16.48 1.80
N LEU A 83 -3.05 15.29 1.39
CA LEU A 83 -4.45 14.94 1.14
C LEU A 83 -5.25 14.85 2.46
N LEU A 84 -4.68 14.21 3.49
CA LEU A 84 -5.31 14.16 4.83
C LEU A 84 -5.46 15.56 5.45
N LYS A 85 -4.42 16.39 5.38
CA LYS A 85 -4.46 17.80 5.85
C LYS A 85 -5.52 18.62 5.11
N ALA A 86 -5.74 18.36 3.82
CA ALA A 86 -6.78 19.04 3.05
C ALA A 86 -8.21 18.61 3.46
N LEU A 87 -8.44 17.34 3.83
CA LEU A 87 -9.73 16.87 4.36
C LEU A 87 -10.07 17.52 5.70
N GLU A 88 -9.09 17.66 6.58
CA GLU A 88 -9.26 18.31 7.89
C GLU A 88 -9.58 19.80 7.76
N LYS A 89 -9.01 20.46 6.74
CA LYS A 89 -9.22 21.88 6.47
C LYS A 89 -10.59 22.21 5.86
N GLU A 90 -11.28 21.25 5.24
CA GLU A 90 -12.63 21.48 4.70
C GLU A 90 -13.71 21.31 5.79
N LYS A 91 -13.46 20.45 6.80
CA LYS A 91 -14.35 20.25 7.94
C LYS A 91 -14.52 21.51 8.82
N ASN A 92 -13.58 22.45 8.73
CA ASN A 92 -13.59 23.67 9.56
C ASN A 92 -14.25 24.90 8.89
N LYS A 93 -14.75 24.80 7.65
CA LYS A 93 -15.33 25.94 6.90
C LYS A 93 -16.86 25.94 6.74
N THR A 94 -17.58 24.93 7.21
CA THR A 94 -19.05 24.85 7.05
C THR A 94 -19.78 24.96 8.40
N SER A 95 -20.31 26.16 8.69
CA SER A 95 -21.34 26.45 9.72
C SER A 95 -21.92 27.85 9.43
N PRO A 96 -23.15 28.23 9.89
CA PRO A 96 -23.83 27.80 11.13
C PRO A 96 -25.38 27.60 11.06
N VAL A 97 -25.99 27.03 12.14
CA VAL A 97 -27.20 27.51 12.89
C VAL A 97 -27.87 26.38 13.74
N SER A 98 -27.90 26.60 15.06
CA SER A 98 -28.69 26.13 16.25
C SER A 98 -29.91 25.19 16.09
N SER A 99 -30.38 24.29 16.99
CA SER A 99 -30.15 23.74 18.37
C SER A 99 -31.30 22.69 18.64
N PRO A 100 -31.52 22.04 19.81
CA PRO A 100 -30.64 21.39 20.81
C PRO A 100 -31.07 19.92 21.15
N ALA A 101 -30.11 19.00 21.38
CA ALA A 101 -30.16 17.87 22.34
C ALA A 101 -29.10 16.82 21.96
N ALA A 102 -28.46 16.22 22.97
CA ALA A 102 -27.30 15.32 22.90
C ALA A 102 -25.98 16.05 22.58
N THR A 103 -25.23 16.33 23.65
CA THR A 103 -23.92 16.98 23.67
C THR A 103 -22.85 16.22 22.87
N PRO A 104 -22.19 16.90 21.90
CA PRO A 104 -20.82 16.61 21.49
C PRO A 104 -19.97 17.87 21.75
N GLN A 105 -19.20 17.91 22.83
CA GLN A 105 -18.20 18.98 23.06
C GLN A 105 -17.00 18.71 22.14
N GLN A 106 -16.84 19.46 21.04
CA GLN A 106 -16.25 20.80 20.90
C GLN A 106 -14.72 20.83 20.92
N HIS A 107 -14.21 21.44 19.85
CA HIS A 107 -12.83 21.74 19.49
C HIS A 107 -12.03 22.48 20.59
N GLY A 108 -10.70 22.39 20.51
CA GLY A 108 -9.82 23.44 21.04
C GLY A 108 -9.18 23.20 22.40
N ARG A 109 -8.49 22.08 22.54
CA ARG A 109 -7.34 21.86 23.43
C ARG A 109 -6.69 20.58 22.90
N GLU A 110 -5.38 20.54 22.76
CA GLU A 110 -4.64 19.27 22.66
C GLU A 110 -4.82 18.54 24.00
N ALA A 111 -6.05 18.09 24.26
CA ALA A 111 -6.37 17.23 25.37
C ALA A 111 -5.92 15.85 24.91
N SER A 112 -4.89 15.33 25.57
CA SER A 112 -4.48 13.94 25.45
C SER A 112 -5.74 13.06 25.47
N LYS A 113 -6.08 12.46 24.33
CA LYS A 113 -7.19 11.52 24.24
C LYS A 113 -6.65 10.15 24.55
N ASP A 114 -7.01 9.63 25.71
CA ASP A 114 -6.72 8.25 26.05
C ASP A 114 -7.56 7.33 25.16
N ILE A 115 -6.94 6.27 24.65
CA ILE A 115 -7.58 5.26 23.80
C ILE A 115 -7.61 3.95 24.58
N TYR A 116 -8.77 3.31 24.61
CA TYR A 116 -8.95 1.99 25.20
C TYR A 116 -9.08 0.94 24.10
N ILE A 117 -8.33 -0.16 24.21
CA ILE A 117 -8.31 -1.25 23.24
C ILE A 117 -8.46 -2.58 23.99
N GLU A 118 -9.49 -3.34 23.66
CA GLU A 118 -9.69 -4.69 24.19
C GLU A 118 -9.00 -5.72 23.29
N VAL A 119 -8.24 -6.62 23.91
CA VAL A 119 -7.51 -7.67 23.22
C VAL A 119 -7.65 -9.00 23.95
N ALA A 120 -7.43 -10.11 23.23
CA ALA A 120 -7.30 -11.41 23.86
C ALA A 120 -6.01 -11.48 24.71
N PRO A 121 -5.89 -12.43 25.65
CA PRO A 121 -4.64 -12.63 26.36
C PRO A 121 -3.48 -12.97 25.42
N GLY A 122 -2.33 -12.35 25.63
CA GLY A 122 -1.14 -12.55 24.80
C GLY A 122 -0.13 -11.40 24.89
N THR A 123 0.97 -11.54 24.14
CA THR A 123 2.03 -10.52 24.05
C THR A 123 1.81 -9.60 22.85
N TYR A 124 1.81 -8.29 23.09
CA TYR A 124 1.53 -7.26 22.08
C TYR A 124 2.65 -6.22 22.00
N SER A 125 2.88 -5.71 20.79
CA SER A 125 3.77 -4.57 20.52
C SER A 125 2.91 -3.37 20.14
N VAL A 126 2.89 -2.34 21.00
CA VAL A 126 2.10 -1.13 20.82
C VAL A 126 3.03 0.01 20.42
N THR A 127 2.85 0.55 19.22
CA THR A 127 3.66 1.65 18.70
C THR A 127 2.79 2.88 18.51
N ALA A 128 3.19 3.99 19.14
CA ALA A 128 2.63 5.31 18.90
C ALA A 128 3.64 6.17 18.11
N THR A 129 3.14 7.06 17.26
CA THR A 129 3.96 7.91 16.38
C THR A 129 3.38 9.33 16.38
N SER A 130 4.20 10.35 16.62
CA SER A 130 3.80 11.77 16.51
C SER A 130 3.95 12.30 15.07
N GLU A 131 3.39 13.48 14.83
CA GLU A 131 3.50 14.17 13.53
C GLU A 131 4.97 14.44 13.14
N ASP A 132 5.85 14.63 14.12
CA ASP A 132 7.29 14.85 13.93
C ASP A 132 8.08 13.54 13.67
N MET A 133 7.39 12.44 13.41
CA MET A 133 7.97 11.11 13.12
C MET A 133 8.73 10.47 14.28
N VAL A 134 8.57 11.00 15.50
CA VAL A 134 9.04 10.33 16.72
C VAL A 134 8.18 9.08 16.94
N LYS A 135 8.83 7.94 17.16
CA LYS A 135 8.16 6.66 17.42
C LYS A 135 8.54 6.16 18.80
N GLN A 136 7.54 5.69 19.54
CA GLN A 136 7.74 5.01 20.81
C GLN A 136 6.97 3.70 20.78
N THR A 137 7.65 2.61 21.15
CA THR A 137 7.09 1.26 21.12
C THR A 137 7.23 0.62 22.48
N HIS A 138 6.13 0.05 22.98
CA HIS A 138 6.09 -0.73 24.21
C HIS A 138 5.67 -2.15 23.89
N VAL A 139 6.36 -3.14 24.47
CA VAL A 139 5.95 -4.55 24.41
C VAL A 139 5.33 -4.90 25.76
N VAL A 140 4.09 -5.39 25.72
CA VAL A 140 3.31 -5.74 26.91
C VAL A 140 2.80 -7.16 26.81
N ASP A 141 2.76 -7.85 27.94
CA ASP A 141 2.10 -9.13 28.08
C ASP A 141 0.78 -8.92 28.84
N ILE A 142 -0.34 -9.33 28.24
CA ILE A 142 -1.69 -9.08 28.77
C ILE A 142 -2.31 -10.42 29.17
N THR A 143 -2.64 -10.54 30.45
CA THR A 143 -3.37 -11.69 31.01
C THR A 143 -4.88 -11.46 31.00
N ALA A 144 -5.68 -12.53 31.15
CA ALA A 144 -7.14 -12.43 31.11
C ALA A 144 -7.68 -11.55 32.26
N GLY A 145 -8.45 -10.52 31.92
CA GLY A 145 -9.01 -9.56 32.88
C GLY A 145 -8.05 -8.47 33.34
N GLN A 146 -6.84 -8.40 32.78
CA GLN A 146 -5.86 -7.36 33.06
C GLN A 146 -6.04 -6.16 32.14
N SER A 147 -5.82 -4.96 32.68
CA SER A 147 -5.72 -3.71 31.92
C SER A 147 -4.36 -3.07 32.20
N ILE A 148 -3.73 -2.52 31.17
CA ILE A 148 -2.42 -1.86 31.26
C ILE A 148 -2.54 -0.47 30.64
N ASP A 149 -2.25 0.55 31.44
CA ASP A 149 -2.21 1.93 30.97
C ASP A 149 -0.84 2.22 30.34
N LEU A 150 -0.85 2.60 29.07
CA LEU A 150 0.36 2.96 28.34
C LEU A 150 0.40 4.45 28.06
N THR A 151 1.39 5.14 28.61
CA THR A 151 1.66 6.55 28.33
C THR A 151 2.80 6.67 27.31
N PHE A 152 2.54 7.45 26.26
CA PHE A 152 3.51 7.76 25.22
C PHE A 152 3.87 9.25 25.30
N SER A 153 5.16 9.55 25.42
CA SER A 153 5.72 10.90 25.43
C SER A 153 6.41 11.12 24.09
N LEU A 154 5.65 11.62 23.11
CA LEU A 154 6.02 11.71 21.70
C LEU A 154 6.09 13.14 21.17
#